data_AF-A0A317Z3T0-F1
#
_entry.id   AF-A0A317Z3T0-F1
#
_cell.length_a   1.000
_cell.length_b   1.000
_cell.length_c   1.000
_cell.angle_alpha   90.00
_cell.angle_beta   90.00
_cell.angle_gamma   90.00
#
_symmetry.space_group_name_H-M   'P 1'
#
loop_
_entity.id
_entity.type
_entity.pdbx_description
1 polymer ?
#
loop_
_entity_poly.entity_id
_entity_poly.type
_entity_poly.pdbx_seq_one_letter_code
_entity_poly.pdbx_strand_id
1 'polypeptide(L)'
;VEVDDEMFMLDAGLKFPEDEMLGIDIVIPDIQYVLENKHKLKGIFLTHGHEHAIGAVSYILEQVEAPVYGSKLTIGLVKENLKARQIN
;
A
#
# COMPACT_ATOMS: atom_id res chain seq x y z
N VAL A 1 -5.66 -0.32 -11.57
CA VAL A 1 -6.60 -0.63 -12.69
C VAL A 1 -7.71 0.40 -12.63
N GLU A 2 -8.12 0.94 -13.78
CA GLU A 2 -9.21 1.90 -13.87
C GLU A 2 -10.31 1.36 -14.79
N VAL A 3 -11.56 1.54 -14.39
CA VAL A 3 -12.76 1.24 -15.16
C VAL A 3 -13.68 2.44 -15.03
N ASP A 4 -13.95 3.12 -16.14
CA ASP A 4 -14.69 4.39 -16.16
C ASP A 4 -14.08 5.42 -15.18
N ASP A 5 -14.83 5.86 -14.17
CA ASP A 5 -14.38 6.83 -13.15
C ASP A 5 -13.99 6.16 -11.82
N GLU A 6 -13.75 4.85 -11.83
CA GLU A 6 -13.37 4.08 -10.66
C GLU A 6 -11.95 3.52 -10.79
N MET A 7 -11.18 3.65 -9.71
CA MET A 7 -9.80 3.20 -9.60
C MET A 7 -9.66 2.15 -8.50
N PHE A 8 -8.94 1.07 -8.81
CA PHE A 8 -8.60 0.00 -7.89
C PHE A 8 -7.09 -0.19 -7.86
N MET A 9 -6.51 -0.15 -6.66
CA MET A 9 -5.10 -0.45 -6.45
C MET A 9 -4.94 -1.95 -6.19
N LEU A 10 -4.01 -2.59 -6.90
CA LEU A 10 -3.70 -4.01 -6.75
C LEU A 10 -2.31 -4.12 -6.15
N ASP A 11 -2.23 -4.62 -4.92
CA ASP A 11 -1.05 -4.61 -4.06
C ASP A 11 -0.47 -3.21 -3.80
N ALA A 12 0.27 -3.11 -2.71
CA ALA A 12 0.99 -1.93 -2.27
C ALA A 12 2.26 -2.40 -1.58
N GLY A 13 3.16 -2.97 -2.38
CA GLY A 13 4.41 -3.55 -1.92
C GLY A 13 5.50 -2.54 -1.65
N LEU A 14 6.48 -2.95 -0.85
CA LEU A 14 7.78 -2.31 -0.79
C LEU A 14 8.82 -3.12 -1.59
N LYS A 15 9.93 -2.48 -1.91
CA LYS A 15 11.14 -3.10 -2.44
C LYS A 15 12.28 -2.90 -1.43
N PHE A 16 13.09 -3.94 -1.23
CA PHE A 16 14.35 -3.79 -0.51
C PHE A 16 15.39 -3.06 -1.39
N PRO A 17 16.19 -2.17 -0.81
CA PRO A 17 17.19 -1.37 -1.52
C PRO A 17 18.22 -2.26 -2.23
N GLU A 18 18.79 -1.74 -3.32
CA GLU A 18 19.96 -2.33 -3.99
C GLU A 18 21.25 -1.91 -3.25
N ASP A 19 22.35 -2.61 -3.49
CA ASP A 19 23.61 -2.44 -2.74
C ASP A 19 24.17 -1.00 -2.83
N GLU A 20 23.87 -0.28 -3.91
CA GLU A 20 24.29 1.10 -4.13
C GLU A 20 23.45 2.14 -3.37
N MET A 21 22.28 1.75 -2.83
CA MET A 21 21.35 2.64 -2.13
C MET A 21 21.70 2.77 -0.65
N LEU A 22 22.91 3.28 -0.36
CA LEU A 22 23.45 3.38 0.99
C LEU A 22 22.56 4.23 1.92
N GLY A 23 22.18 3.65 3.07
CA GLY A 23 21.38 4.31 4.11
C GLY A 23 19.87 4.31 3.86
N ILE A 24 19.40 3.66 2.79
CA ILE A 24 17.97 3.43 2.55
C ILE A 24 17.56 2.11 3.18
N ASP A 25 16.47 2.09 3.96
CA ASP A 25 15.95 0.86 4.56
C ASP A 25 14.97 0.13 3.61
N ILE A 26 14.09 0.90 2.96
CA ILE A 26 13.08 0.39 2.03
C ILE A 26 12.80 1.41 0.93
N VAL A 27 12.27 0.92 -0.20
CA VAL A 27 11.78 1.72 -1.32
C VAL A 27 10.29 1.49 -1.50
N ILE A 28 9.51 2.56 -1.62
CA ILE A 28 8.05 2.52 -1.85
C ILE A 28 7.71 3.21 -3.18
N PRO A 29 6.58 2.87 -3.82
CA PRO A 29 6.17 3.51 -5.07
C PRO A 29 5.79 4.98 -4.87
N ASP A 30 6.02 5.79 -5.90
CA ASP A 30 5.40 7.10 -6.01
C ASP A 30 3.92 6.93 -6.37
N ILE A 31 3.04 7.51 -5.53
CA ILE A 31 1.60 7.45 -5.68
C ILE A 31 0.98 8.79 -6.05
N GLN A 32 1.77 9.77 -6.53
CA GLN A 32 1.29 11.11 -6.88
C GLN A 32 0.05 11.08 -7.79
N TYR A 33 0.03 10.20 -8.79
CA TYR A 33 -1.14 10.01 -9.66
C TYR A 33 -2.40 9.59 -8.89
N VAL A 34 -2.26 8.71 -7.91
CA VAL A 34 -3.37 8.26 -7.05
C VAL A 34 -3.83 9.41 -6.15
N LEU A 35 -2.92 10.23 -5.64
CA LEU A 35 -3.26 11.39 -4.81
C LEU A 35 -4.07 12.45 -5.58
N GLU A 36 -3.64 12.75 -6.80
CA GLU A 36 -4.35 13.68 -7.71
C GLU A 36 -5.74 13.17 -8.08
N ASN A 37 -5.92 11.84 -8.13
CA ASN A 37 -7.16 11.17 -8.50
C ASN A 37 -7.83 10.44 -7.32
N LYS A 38 -7.55 10.84 -6.08
CA LYS A 38 -7.96 10.09 -4.86
C LYS A 38 -9.47 9.86 -4.74
N HIS A 39 -10.28 10.75 -5.31
CA HIS A 39 -11.74 10.64 -5.35
C HIS A 39 -12.23 9.42 -6.16
N LYS A 40 -11.40 8.91 -7.07
CA LYS A 40 -11.68 7.72 -7.88
C LYS A 40 -11.32 6.41 -7.18
N LEU A 41 -10.42 6.46 -6.19
CA LEU A 41 -9.90 5.25 -5.51
C LEU A 41 -11.01 4.59 -4.68
N LYS A 42 -11.49 3.44 -5.15
CA LYS A 42 -12.56 2.67 -4.49
C LYS A 42 -12.06 1.61 -3.53
N GLY A 43 -10.80 1.20 -3.64
CA GLY A 43 -10.21 0.25 -2.71
C GLY A 43 -8.81 -0.21 -3.11
N ILE A 44 -8.14 -0.81 -2.11
CA ILE A 44 -6.84 -1.44 -2.24
C ILE A 44 -7.02 -2.94 -2.03
N PHE A 45 -6.60 -3.76 -3.00
CA PHE A 45 -6.76 -5.21 -2.97
C PHE A 45 -5.40 -5.87 -2.82
N LEU A 46 -5.23 -6.67 -1.78
CA LEU A 46 -3.97 -7.29 -1.41
C LEU A 46 -4.02 -8.79 -1.69
N THR A 47 -3.12 -9.26 -2.55
CA THR A 47 -3.07 -10.64 -3.03
C THR A 47 -2.67 -11.61 -1.93
N HIS A 48 -1.63 -11.30 -1.18
CA HIS A 48 -1.08 -12.12 -0.10
C HIS A 48 -0.26 -11.28 0.89
N GLY A 49 0.27 -11.90 1.95
CA GLY A 49 0.84 -11.20 3.10
C GLY A 49 2.34 -10.90 3.07
N HIS A 50 3.03 -11.08 1.94
CA HIS A 50 4.46 -10.75 1.88
C HIS A 50 4.68 -9.25 1.73
N GLU A 51 5.82 -8.75 2.22
CA GLU A 51 6.18 -7.33 2.20
C GLU A 51 6.21 -6.73 0.78
N HIS A 52 6.58 -7.50 -0.24
CA HIS A 52 6.53 -7.04 -1.62
C HIS A 52 5.10 -6.87 -2.17
N ALA A 53 4.07 -7.25 -1.41
CA ALA A 53 2.66 -7.05 -1.73
C ALA A 53 1.98 -6.06 -0.76
N ILE A 54 2.38 -6.00 0.51
CA ILE A 54 1.69 -5.18 1.54
C ILE A 54 2.55 -4.10 2.21
N GLY A 55 3.86 -4.10 2.00
CA GLY A 55 4.80 -3.35 2.83
C GLY A 55 4.72 -1.83 2.70
N ALA A 56 4.11 -1.31 1.62
CA ALA A 56 3.85 0.11 1.43
C ALA A 56 2.44 0.54 1.85
N VAL A 57 1.54 -0.39 2.24
CA VAL A 57 0.13 -0.08 2.56
C VAL A 57 0.01 1.03 3.60
N SER A 58 0.81 0.99 4.66
CA SER A 58 0.78 2.01 5.71
C SER A 58 1.15 3.41 5.21
N TYR A 59 2.17 3.51 4.35
CA TYR A 59 2.62 4.78 3.77
C TYR A 59 1.59 5.38 2.83
N ILE A 60 0.84 4.52 2.14
CA ILE A 60 -0.25 4.94 1.26
C ILE A 60 -1.43 5.42 2.11
N LEU A 61 -1.81 4.68 3.15
CA LEU A 61 -2.94 5.04 4.03
C LEU A 61 -2.70 6.30 4.87
N GLU A 62 -1.44 6.70 5.10
CA GLU A 62 -1.11 8.02 5.67
C GLU A 62 -1.53 9.19 4.74
N GLN A 63 -1.67 8.94 3.43
CA GLN A 63 -1.91 9.97 2.41
C GLN A 63 -3.29 9.87 1.75
N VAL A 64 -3.90 8.68 1.72
CA VAL A 64 -5.25 8.44 1.17
C VAL A 64 -6.09 7.57 2.09
N GLU A 65 -7.39 7.87 2.15
CA GLU A 65 -8.36 7.01 2.83
C GLU A 65 -9.03 6.10 1.79
N ALA A 66 -8.86 4.79 1.92
CA ALA A 66 -9.49 3.80 1.07
C ALA A 66 -9.72 2.47 1.81
N PRO A 67 -10.81 1.75 1.53
CA PRO A 67 -11.02 0.43 2.10
C PRO A 67 -9.97 -0.57 1.58
N VAL A 68 -9.44 -1.40 2.50
CA VAL A 68 -8.45 -2.43 2.19
C VAL A 68 -9.08 -3.81 2.23
N TYR A 69 -8.91 -4.56 1.15
CA TYR A 69 -9.43 -5.91 0.96
C TYR A 69 -8.28 -6.92 0.84
N GLY A 70 -8.45 -8.09 1.45
CA GLY A 70 -7.47 -9.17 1.39
C GLY A 70 -7.92 -10.39 2.17
N SER A 71 -7.10 -11.45 2.14
CA SER A 71 -7.35 -12.65 2.95
C SER A 71 -7.29 -12.35 4.46
N LYS A 72 -7.84 -13.23 5.31
CA LYS A 72 -7.79 -13.07 6.77
C LYS A 72 -6.36 -12.90 7.30
N LEU A 73 -5.41 -13.66 6.76
CA LEU A 73 -4.00 -13.56 7.14
C LEU A 73 -3.40 -12.23 6.68
N THR A 74 -3.63 -11.85 5.43
CA THR A 74 -3.15 -10.59 4.85
C THR A 74 -3.62 -9.38 5.67
N ILE A 75 -4.93 -9.32 5.98
CA ILE A 75 -5.50 -8.24 6.80
C ILE A 75 -4.96 -8.26 8.23
N GLY A 76 -4.72 -9.44 8.80
CA GLY A 76 -4.07 -9.56 10.11
C GLY A 76 -2.67 -8.93 10.13
N LEU A 77 -1.85 -9.23 9.11
CA LEU A 77 -0.49 -8.67 8.99
C LEU A 77 -0.50 -7.16 8.74
N VAL A 78 -1.39 -6.67 7.88
CA VAL A 78 -1.56 -5.23 7.63
C VAL A 78 -1.94 -4.48 8.91
N LYS A 79 -2.85 -5.04 9.73
CA LYS A 79 -3.21 -4.43 11.01
C LYS A 79 -2.03 -4.33 11.98
N GLU A 80 -1.20 -5.37 12.07
CA GLU A 80 0.02 -5.31 12.88
C GLU A 80 1.02 -4.27 12.36
N ASN A 81 1.16 -4.15 11.03
CA ASN A 81 2.00 -3.14 10.40
C ASN A 81 1.51 -1.70 10.69
N LEU A 82 0.21 -1.44 10.55
CA LEU A 82 -0.41 -0.14 10.88
C LEU A 82 -0.23 0.21 12.36
N LYS A 83 -0.43 -0.76 13.25
CA LYS A 83 -0.23 -0.60 14.69
C LYS A 83 1.21 -0.25 15.04
N ALA A 84 2.19 -0.90 14.40
CA ALA A 84 3.60 -0.60 14.59
C ALA A 84 3.95 0.86 14.22
N ARG A 85 3.17 1.47 13.32
CA ARG A 85 3.33 2.86 12.86
C ARG A 85 2.37 3.86 13.49
N GLN A 86 1.52 3.42 14.43
CA GLN A 86 0.51 4.26 15.10
C GLN A 86 -0.51 4.88 14.12
N ILE A 87 -0.84 4.16 13.05
CA ILE A 87 -1.91 4.52 12.11
C ILE A 87 -3.18 3.78 12.56
N ASN A 88 -4.28 4.52 12.70
CA ASN A 88 -5.57 4.00 13.18
C ASN A 88 -6.36 3.29 12.07
#